data_AF-A0A3M1ZFL8-F1
#
_entry.id   AF-A0A3M1ZFL8-F1
#
_cell.length_a   1.000
_cell.length_b   1.000
_cell.length_c   1.000
_cell.angle_alpha   90.00
_cell.angle_beta   90.00
_cell.angle_gamma   90.00
#
_symmetry.space_group_name_H-M   'P 1'
#
loop_
_entity.id
_entity.type
_entity.pdbx_description
1 polymer ?
#
loop_
_entity_poly.entity_id
_entity_poly.type
_entity_poly.pdbx_seq_one_letter_code
_entity_poly.pdbx_strand_id
1 'polypeptide(L)'
;PIVAGARPETAEAAWQAYEAALLATLATAPTRASHANVLQHLAGYFRDRADPGERARLAGAIEAFRGGTTPLGAVLDRVRDLAQRYGVAYLLDQTYLRPHPLELEGADPGTRGRADGKSC
;
A
#
# COMPACT_ATOMS: atom_id res chain seq x y z
N PRO A 1 18.42 20.23 -9.36
CA PRO A 1 17.27 19.85 -8.49
C PRO A 1 16.39 21.08 -8.20
N ILE A 2 15.05 20.96 -8.30
CA ILE A 2 14.09 22.09 -8.22
C ILE A 2 14.30 22.92 -6.94
N VAL A 3 14.39 22.25 -5.78
CA VAL A 3 14.58 22.92 -4.48
C VAL A 3 16.04 23.24 -4.19
N ALA A 4 16.98 22.32 -4.48
CA ALA A 4 18.38 22.48 -4.09
C ALA A 4 19.13 23.62 -4.82
N GLY A 5 18.55 24.18 -5.89
CA GLY A 5 19.10 25.33 -6.62
C GLY A 5 18.32 26.63 -6.44
N ALA A 6 17.28 26.65 -5.60
CA ALA A 6 16.42 27.82 -5.42
C ALA A 6 17.15 28.93 -4.65
N ARG A 7 16.92 30.18 -5.08
CA ARG A 7 17.39 31.40 -4.40
C ARG A 7 16.19 32.17 -3.84
N PRO A 8 16.36 33.11 -2.90
CA PRO A 8 15.24 33.87 -2.35
C PRO A 8 14.37 34.54 -3.43
N GLU A 9 15.00 35.07 -4.47
CA GLU A 9 14.34 35.71 -5.62
C GLU A 9 13.56 34.74 -6.53
N THR A 10 13.84 33.43 -6.46
CA THR A 10 13.16 32.39 -7.25
C THR A 10 12.39 31.38 -6.40
N ALA A 11 12.31 31.61 -5.09
CA ALA A 11 11.72 30.67 -4.13
C ALA A 11 10.26 30.34 -4.47
N GLU A 12 9.47 31.35 -4.82
CA GLU A 12 8.07 31.16 -5.20
C GLU A 12 7.94 30.30 -6.47
N ALA A 13 8.74 30.58 -7.51
CA ALA A 13 8.72 29.79 -8.73
C ALA A 13 9.19 28.34 -8.49
N ALA A 14 10.17 28.14 -7.61
CA ALA A 14 10.64 26.81 -7.22
C ALA A 14 9.58 26.05 -6.40
N TRP A 15 8.84 26.74 -5.53
CA TRP A 15 7.73 26.18 -4.78
C TRP A 15 6.64 25.67 -5.72
N GLN A 16 6.14 26.51 -6.62
CA GLN A 16 5.09 26.15 -7.58
C GLN A 16 5.49 24.95 -8.46
N ALA A 17 6.75 24.93 -8.93
CA ALA A 17 7.27 23.81 -9.71
C ALA A 17 7.38 22.51 -8.89
N TYR A 18 7.78 22.60 -7.62
CA TYR A 18 7.84 21.45 -6.72
C TYR A 18 6.44 20.92 -6.39
N GLU A 19 5.51 21.82 -6.03
CA GLU A 19 4.12 21.48 -5.72
C GLU A 19 3.45 20.76 -6.90
N ALA A 20 3.55 21.33 -8.11
CA ALA A 20 2.98 20.71 -9.30
C ALA A 20 3.57 19.31 -9.56
N ALA A 21 4.89 19.15 -9.45
CA ALA A 21 5.56 17.86 -9.65
C ALA A 21 5.19 16.83 -8.57
N LEU A 22 5.13 17.27 -7.31
CA LEU A 22 4.75 16.43 -6.18
C LEU A 22 3.31 15.94 -6.34
N LEU A 23 2.36 16.85 -6.59
CA LEU A 23 0.96 16.49 -6.76
C LEU A 23 0.74 15.57 -7.96
N ALA A 24 1.40 15.83 -9.09
CA ALA A 24 1.36 14.95 -10.25
C ALA A 24 1.89 13.54 -9.94
N THR A 25 2.95 13.45 -9.13
CA THR A 25 3.52 12.17 -8.71
C THR A 25 2.60 11.44 -7.74
N LEU A 26 2.06 12.12 -6.73
CA LEU A 26 1.15 11.55 -5.73
C LEU A 26 -0.20 11.12 -6.33
N ALA A 27 -0.63 11.73 -7.44
CA ALA A 27 -1.82 11.33 -8.16
C ALA A 27 -1.68 9.94 -8.84
N THR A 28 -0.45 9.43 -8.98
CA THR A 28 -0.21 8.12 -9.58
C THR A 28 -0.45 7.01 -8.56
N ALA A 29 -1.51 6.23 -8.77
CA ALA A 29 -1.81 5.07 -7.93
C ALA A 29 -0.65 4.05 -7.99
N PRO A 30 -0.22 3.48 -6.84
CA PRO A 30 0.82 2.47 -6.82
C PRO A 30 0.39 1.22 -7.59
N THR A 31 1.32 0.60 -8.31
CA THR A 31 1.06 -0.64 -9.03
C THR A 31 1.03 -1.85 -8.10
N ARG A 32 0.35 -2.94 -8.49
CA ARG A 32 0.41 -4.22 -7.74
C ARG A 32 1.83 -4.71 -7.52
N ALA A 33 2.71 -4.54 -8.52
CA ALA A 33 4.12 -4.89 -8.40
C ALA A 33 4.82 -4.05 -7.32
N SER A 34 4.54 -2.74 -7.25
CA SER A 34 5.08 -1.86 -6.21
C SER A 34 4.60 -2.27 -4.82
N HIS A 35 3.30 -2.56 -4.67
CA HIS A 35 2.75 -3.09 -3.42
C HIS A 35 3.38 -4.43 -3.04
N ALA A 36 3.55 -5.36 -3.99
CA ALA A 36 4.18 -6.65 -3.73
C ALA A 36 5.64 -6.48 -3.24
N ASN A 37 6.41 -5.58 -3.85
CA ASN A 37 7.77 -5.26 -3.39
C ASN A 37 7.78 -4.76 -1.94
N VAL A 38 6.90 -3.80 -1.60
CA VAL A 38 6.75 -3.32 -0.22
C VAL A 38 6.43 -4.49 0.72
N LEU A 39 5.43 -5.30 0.39
CA LEU A 39 5.03 -6.44 1.22
C LEU A 39 6.16 -7.46 1.41
N GLN A 40 6.99 -7.71 0.38
CA GLN A 40 8.18 -8.56 0.49
C GLN A 40 9.23 -7.95 1.43
N HIS A 41 9.43 -6.63 1.40
CA HIS A 41 10.28 -5.94 2.37
C HIS A 41 9.72 -6.07 3.80
N LEU A 42 8.40 -5.93 4.00
CA LEU A 42 7.77 -6.12 5.32
C LEU A 42 7.92 -7.57 5.80
N ALA A 43 7.81 -8.56 4.90
CA ALA A 43 8.01 -9.96 5.22
C ALA A 43 9.41 -10.26 5.78
N GLY A 44 10.41 -9.46 5.39
CA GLY A 44 11.78 -9.54 5.91
C GLY A 44 11.89 -9.38 7.42
N TYR A 45 11.03 -8.58 8.05
CA TYR A 45 11.01 -8.38 9.51
C TYR A 45 10.67 -9.65 10.29
N PHE A 46 10.01 -10.62 9.65
CA PHE A 46 9.60 -11.87 10.27
C PHE A 46 10.57 -13.03 9.99
N ARG A 47 11.64 -12.81 9.21
CA ARG A 47 12.55 -13.87 8.76
C ARG A 47 13.04 -14.75 9.90
N ASP A 48 13.53 -14.14 10.99
CA ASP A 48 14.14 -14.84 12.12
C ASP A 48 13.19 -15.05 13.30
N ARG A 49 11.91 -14.64 13.14
CA ARG A 49 10.91 -14.66 14.21
C ARG A 49 9.77 -15.62 13.93
N ALA A 50 9.27 -15.62 12.70
CA ALA A 50 8.14 -16.43 12.28
C ALA A 50 8.55 -17.86 11.92
N ASP A 51 7.65 -18.81 12.21
CA ASP A 51 7.87 -20.20 11.86
C ASP A 51 7.87 -20.41 10.33
N PRO A 52 8.48 -21.49 9.82
CA PRO A 52 8.53 -21.75 8.37
C PRO A 52 7.16 -21.73 7.67
N GLY A 53 6.12 -22.25 8.32
CA GLY A 53 4.76 -22.25 7.82
C GLY A 53 4.13 -20.86 7.80
N GLU A 54 4.36 -20.02 8.82
CA GLU A 54 3.93 -18.62 8.80
C GLU A 54 4.56 -17.84 7.64
N ARG A 55 5.88 -18.00 7.47
CA ARG A 55 6.62 -17.36 6.37
C ARG A 55 6.11 -17.82 5.00
N ALA A 56 5.89 -19.12 4.83
CA ALA A 56 5.35 -19.68 3.59
C ALA A 56 3.92 -19.17 3.31
N ARG A 57 3.06 -19.11 4.32
CA ARG A 57 1.69 -18.56 4.18
C ARG A 57 1.71 -17.09 3.80
N LEU A 58 2.59 -16.28 4.41
CA LEU A 58 2.73 -14.87 4.03
C LEU A 58 3.25 -14.71 2.59
N ALA A 59 4.29 -15.45 2.22
CA ALA A 59 4.82 -15.44 0.86
C ALA A 59 3.77 -15.84 -0.18
N GLY A 60 3.01 -16.91 0.07
CA GLY A 60 1.91 -17.34 -0.79
C GLY A 60 0.82 -16.27 -0.96
N ALA A 61 0.46 -15.57 0.13
CA ALA A 61 -0.50 -14.48 0.07
C ALA A 61 0.02 -13.28 -0.76
N ILE A 62 1.31 -12.96 -0.65
CA ILE A 62 1.94 -11.90 -1.45
C ILE A 62 1.92 -12.25 -2.94
N GLU A 63 2.26 -13.48 -3.31
CA GLU A 63 2.24 -13.92 -4.70
C GLU A 63 0.80 -13.99 -5.26
N ALA A 64 -0.17 -14.44 -4.46
CA ALA A 64 -1.58 -14.41 -4.83
C ALA A 64 -2.09 -12.98 -5.09
N PHE A 65 -1.68 -12.01 -4.26
CA PHE A 65 -1.98 -10.59 -4.48
C PHE A 65 -1.29 -10.05 -5.74
N ARG A 66 0.00 -10.38 -5.95
CA ARG A 66 0.76 -9.98 -7.15
C ARG A 66 0.09 -10.49 -8.43
N GLY A 67 -0.43 -11.72 -8.40
CA GLY A 67 -1.20 -12.33 -9.48
C GLY A 67 -2.65 -11.83 -9.62
N GLY A 68 -3.14 -11.01 -8.68
CA GLY A 68 -4.50 -10.46 -8.69
C GLY A 68 -5.59 -11.41 -8.18
N THR A 69 -5.23 -12.54 -7.58
CA THR A 69 -6.15 -13.56 -7.05
C THR A 69 -6.67 -13.21 -5.65
N THR A 70 -6.04 -12.25 -4.96
CA THR A 70 -6.40 -11.84 -3.60
C THR A 70 -6.29 -10.32 -3.47
N PRO A 71 -7.18 -9.65 -2.73
CA PRO A 71 -7.10 -8.21 -2.51
C PRO A 71 -5.92 -7.83 -1.59
N LEU A 72 -5.46 -6.58 -1.70
CA LEU A 72 -4.37 -6.05 -0.88
C LEU A 72 -4.68 -6.14 0.63
N GLY A 73 -5.93 -5.84 1.03
CA GLY A 73 -6.36 -5.84 2.43
C GLY A 73 -6.08 -7.16 3.14
N ALA A 74 -6.35 -8.29 2.48
CA ALA A 74 -6.10 -9.61 3.05
C ALA A 74 -4.61 -9.87 3.36
N VAL A 75 -3.69 -9.31 2.56
CA VAL A 75 -2.25 -9.42 2.82
C VAL A 75 -1.83 -8.45 3.93
N LEU A 76 -2.38 -7.23 3.96
CA LEU A 76 -2.11 -6.25 5.01
C LEU A 76 -2.53 -6.77 6.38
N ASP A 77 -3.70 -7.39 6.50
CA ASP A 77 -4.18 -7.98 7.75
C ASP A 77 -3.27 -9.10 8.24
N ARG A 78 -2.73 -9.91 7.31
CA ARG A 78 -1.78 -10.97 7.65
C ARG A 78 -0.43 -10.43 8.14
N VAL A 79 0.06 -9.35 7.52
CA VAL A 79 1.26 -8.65 8.00
C VAL A 79 1.00 -8.03 9.37
N ARG A 80 -0.19 -7.46 9.60
CA ARG A 80 -0.60 -6.86 10.88
C ARG A 80 -0.65 -7.90 12.01
N ASP A 81 -1.27 -9.06 11.78
CA ASP A 81 -1.32 -10.17 12.75
C ASP A 81 0.10 -10.62 13.16
N LEU A 82 0.99 -10.81 12.18
CA LEU A 82 2.39 -11.16 12.46
C LEU A 82 3.14 -10.05 13.20
N ALA A 83 2.93 -8.78 12.84
CA ALA A 83 3.54 -7.65 13.52
C ALA A 83 3.09 -7.54 14.99
N GLN A 84 1.81 -7.81 15.28
CA GLN A 84 1.29 -7.87 16.64
C GLN A 84 1.87 -9.05 17.42
N ARG A 85 1.84 -10.25 16.83
CA ARG A 85 2.35 -11.49 17.43
C ARG A 85 3.82 -11.41 17.83
N TYR A 86 4.65 -10.81 16.96
CA TYR A 86 6.10 -10.73 17.14
C TYR A 86 6.58 -9.38 17.68
N GLY A 87 5.66 -8.51 18.13
CA GLY A 87 5.98 -7.22 18.74
C GLY A 87 6.82 -6.30 17.85
N VAL A 88 6.54 -6.26 16.54
CA VAL A 88 7.30 -5.43 15.59
C VAL A 88 6.70 -4.02 15.57
N ALA A 89 6.98 -3.23 16.62
CA ALA A 89 6.41 -1.89 16.82
C ALA A 89 6.57 -0.98 15.59
N TYR A 90 7.76 -0.98 14.97
CA TYR A 90 8.04 -0.21 13.76
C TYR A 90 7.02 -0.46 12.63
N LEU A 91 6.54 -1.69 12.47
CA LEU A 91 5.54 -2.02 11.46
C LEU A 91 4.14 -1.55 11.87
N LEU A 92 3.80 -1.67 13.15
CA LEU A 92 2.48 -1.29 13.66
C LEU A 92 2.23 0.23 13.56
N ASP A 93 3.29 1.03 13.57
CA ASP A 93 3.22 2.48 13.40
C ASP A 93 3.13 2.93 11.92
N GLN A 94 3.25 2.01 10.94
CA GLN A 94 3.19 2.36 9.52
C GLN A 94 1.74 2.61 9.07
N THR A 95 1.46 3.80 8.54
CA THR A 95 0.16 4.15 7.92
C THR A 95 -0.21 3.19 6.78
N TYR A 96 0.77 2.61 6.07
CA TYR A 96 0.51 1.63 5.02
C TYR A 96 -0.24 0.38 5.51
N LEU A 97 -0.01 -0.04 6.77
CA LEU A 97 -0.74 -1.17 7.36
C LEU A 97 -2.12 -0.80 7.88
N ARG A 98 -2.47 0.49 7.90
CA ARG A 98 -3.79 1.02 8.26
C ARG A 98 -4.19 2.14 7.29
N PRO A 99 -4.42 1.81 6.00
CA PRO A 99 -4.57 2.81 4.95
C PRO A 99 -5.83 3.67 5.08
N HIS A 100 -6.85 3.20 5.80
CA HIS A 100 -8.08 3.94 6.05
C HIS A 100 -8.40 3.95 7.56
N PRO A 101 -8.95 5.05 8.09
CA PRO A 101 -9.63 5.03 9.39
C PRO A 101 -10.75 3.99 9.36
N LEU A 102 -10.95 3.27 10.47
CA LEU A 102 -12.04 2.27 10.65
C LEU A 102 -13.42 2.81 10.24
N GLU A 103 -13.61 4.13 10.29
CA GLU A 103 -14.82 4.84 9.92
C GLU A 103 -15.22 4.69 8.44
N LEU A 104 -14.30 4.27 7.55
CA LEU A 104 -14.53 4.18 6.11
C LEU A 104 -14.60 2.74 5.56
N GLU A 105 -14.43 1.71 6.40
CA GLU A 105 -14.36 0.30 5.96
C GLU A 105 -15.71 -0.29 5.49
N GLY A 106 -16.82 0.46 5.59
CA GLY A 106 -18.16 0.05 5.16
C GLY A 106 -18.59 0.49 3.75
N ALA A 107 -17.78 1.27 3.04
CA ALA A 107 -18.16 1.83 1.73
C ALA A 107 -17.26 1.29 0.61
N ASP A 108 -17.55 0.08 0.11
CA ASP A 108 -17.01 -0.38 -1.17
C ASP A 108 -17.72 0.37 -2.33
N PRO A 109 -17.03 1.19 -3.15
CA PRO A 109 -17.61 1.78 -4.35
C PRO A 109 -17.61 0.80 -5.56
N GLY A 110 -17.32 -0.49 -5.35
CA GLY A 110 -16.86 -1.42 -6.38
C GLY A 110 -17.83 -2.46 -6.93
N THR A 111 -19.11 -2.48 -6.57
CA THR A 111 -20.09 -3.44 -7.16
C THR A 111 -21.12 -2.75 -8.05
N ARG A 112 -20.68 -2.20 -9.19
CA ARG A 112 -21.60 -1.92 -10.30
C ARG A 112 -21.67 -3.15 -11.20
N GLY A 113 -22.60 -4.04 -10.85
CA GLY A 113 -22.97 -5.20 -11.65
C GLY A 113 -23.37 -4.75 -13.05
N ARG A 114 -22.62 -5.23 -14.05
CA ARG A 114 -23.01 -5.22 -15.45
C ARG A 114 -24.00 -6.38 -15.61
N ALA A 115 -25.30 -6.08 -15.59
CA ALA A 115 -26.34 -6.99 -16.02
C ALA A 115 -26.84 -6.51 -17.39
N ASP A 116 -26.28 -7.11 -18.43
CA ASP A 116 -26.88 -7.11 -19.76
C ASP A 116 -28.06 -8.09 -19.76
N GLY A 117 -29.19 -7.68 -20.35
CA GLY A 117 -30.10 -8.63 -21.02
C GLY A 117 -31.57 -8.65 -20.57
N LYS A 118 -32.42 -8.13 -21.46
CA LYS A 118 -33.79 -8.57 -21.79
C LYS A 118 -34.86 -8.53 -20.68
N SER A 119 -35.83 -7.61 -20.83
CA SER A 119 -37.24 -7.98 -21.01
C SER A 119 -38.09 -6.75 -21.41
N CYS A 120 -39.02 -6.97 -22.36
CA CYS A 120 -40.02 -6.08 -22.97
C CYS A 120 -39.56 -4.96 -23.90
#